data_AF-A0A395T3K8-F1
#
_entry.id   AF-A0A395T3K8-F1
#
_cell.length_a   1.000
_cell.length_b   1.000
_cell.length_c   1.000
_cell.angle_alpha   90.00
_cell.angle_beta   90.00
_cell.angle_gamma   90.00
#
_symmetry.space_group_name_H-M   'P 1'
#
loop_
_entity.id
_entity.type
_entity.pdbx_description
1 polymer ?
#
loop_
_entity_poly.entity_id
_entity_poly.type
_entity_poly.pdbx_seq_one_letter_code
_entity_poly.pdbx_strand_id
1 'polypeptide(L)'
;MLANVLTAFFFLSAVTAKLHNNCACHNGDSYNYRITMDACTVYNDADYKWGGAVYDTPSGRCTQANAEAKLAGDQWEDACREVAAKGFPCADGKGTCFANPSEVRGRC
;
A
#
# COMPACT_ATOMS: atom_id res chain seq x y z
N MET A 1 0.08 40.88 -24.30
CA MET A 1 -1.14 40.58 -23.52
C MET A 1 -0.80 39.39 -22.63
N LEU A 2 -0.74 39.62 -21.31
CA LEU A 2 -0.48 38.62 -20.27
C LEU A 2 -1.79 37.92 -19.90
N ALA A 3 -1.70 36.64 -19.47
CA ALA A 3 -2.70 35.79 -18.77
C ALA A 3 -2.88 34.43 -19.50
N ASN A 4 -2.84 33.24 -18.91
CA ASN A 4 -2.83 32.81 -17.51
C ASN A 4 -2.18 31.41 -17.45
N VAL A 5 -1.08 31.26 -16.72
CA VAL A 5 -0.60 29.92 -16.32
C VAL A 5 -1.37 29.55 -15.06
N LEU A 6 -2.42 28.75 -15.22
CA LEU A 6 -3.14 28.10 -14.12
C LEU A 6 -2.25 26.97 -13.58
N THR A 7 -1.28 27.33 -12.73
CA THR A 7 -0.56 26.34 -11.92
C THR A 7 -1.49 25.90 -10.79
N ALA A 8 -2.24 24.83 -11.02
CA ALA A 8 -2.98 24.16 -9.96
C ALA A 8 -1.97 23.47 -9.02
N PHE A 9 -1.56 24.16 -7.97
CA PHE A 9 -0.91 23.53 -6.82
C PHE A 9 -1.96 22.68 -6.10
N PHE A 10 -2.04 21.39 -6.45
CA PHE A 10 -2.68 20.39 -5.61
C PHE A 10 -1.83 20.25 -4.35
N PHE A 11 -2.14 21.07 -3.34
CA PHE A 11 -1.72 20.81 -1.97
C PHE A 11 -2.49 19.58 -1.50
N LEU A 12 -1.91 18.40 -1.75
CA LEU A 12 -2.25 17.19 -1.02
C LEU A 12 -1.90 17.46 0.45
N SER A 13 -2.89 17.93 1.20
CA SER A 13 -2.84 17.92 2.66
C SER A 13 -2.68 16.46 3.09
N ALA A 14 -1.44 16.00 3.23
CA ALA A 14 -1.15 14.72 3.81
C ALA A 14 -1.61 14.78 5.26
N VAL A 15 -2.83 14.33 5.51
CA VAL A 15 -3.39 14.18 6.86
C VAL A 15 -2.49 13.15 7.56
N THR A 16 -1.61 13.63 8.42
CA THR A 16 -0.67 12.81 9.21
C THR A 16 -1.37 11.88 10.21
N ALA A 17 -2.71 11.95 10.31
CA ALA A 17 -3.52 11.20 11.27
C ALA A 17 -3.71 9.70 10.94
N LYS A 18 -3.26 9.22 9.77
CA LYS A 18 -3.29 7.78 9.41
C LYS A 18 -1.89 7.21 9.21
N LEU A 19 -0.96 7.51 10.12
CA LEU A 19 0.34 6.87 10.18
C LEU A 19 0.26 5.67 11.13
N HIS A 20 0.63 4.49 10.64
CA HIS A 20 0.50 3.23 11.35
C HIS A 20 1.85 2.53 11.45
N ASN A 21 2.01 1.67 12.45
CA ASN A 21 3.22 0.86 12.61
C ASN A 21 3.14 -0.46 11.85
N ASN A 22 1.95 -0.86 11.41
CA ASN A 22 1.74 -2.08 10.66
C ASN A 22 0.45 -2.04 9.85
N CYS A 23 0.45 -2.70 8.69
CA CYS A 23 -0.69 -2.80 7.80
C CYS A 23 -0.75 -4.18 7.13
N ALA A 24 -1.93 -4.55 6.63
CA ALA A 24 -2.13 -5.73 5.79
C ALA A 24 -3.11 -5.43 4.65
N CYS A 25 -3.13 -6.28 3.63
CA CYS A 25 -4.10 -6.22 2.55
C CYS A 25 -5.20 -7.27 2.75
N HIS A 26 -6.43 -6.87 2.50
CA HIS A 26 -7.61 -7.73 2.49
C HIS A 26 -8.24 -7.76 1.10
N ASN A 27 -8.81 -8.90 0.71
CA ASN A 27 -9.65 -9.04 -0.47
C ASN A 27 -11.07 -9.39 0.00
N GLY A 28 -11.99 -8.43 -0.08
CA GLY A 28 -13.23 -8.46 0.69
C GLY A 28 -12.96 -8.41 2.19
N ASP A 29 -13.59 -9.30 2.96
CA ASP A 29 -13.38 -9.40 4.41
C ASP A 29 -12.17 -10.27 4.80
N SER A 30 -11.64 -11.03 3.85
CA SER A 30 -10.57 -12.00 4.09
C SER A 30 -9.20 -11.35 3.97
N TYR A 31 -8.33 -11.63 4.93
CA TYR A 31 -6.91 -11.30 4.85
C TYR A 31 -6.27 -12.00 3.63
N ASN A 32 -5.39 -11.29 2.92
CA ASN A 32 -4.66 -11.83 1.78
C ASN A 32 -3.14 -11.58 1.92
N TYR A 33 -2.43 -12.61 2.38
CA TYR A 33 -0.99 -12.52 2.64
C TYR A 33 -0.14 -12.31 1.39
N ARG A 34 -0.60 -12.82 0.24
CA ARG A 34 0.15 -12.73 -1.03
C ARG A 34 0.15 -11.29 -1.53
N ILE A 35 -1.02 -10.66 -1.49
CA ILE A 35 -1.13 -9.22 -1.76
C ILE A 35 -0.33 -8.43 -0.71
N THR A 36 -0.40 -8.81 0.57
CA THR A 36 0.31 -8.10 1.65
C THR A 36 1.83 -8.10 1.46
N MET A 37 2.43 -9.24 1.13
CA MET A 37 3.87 -9.35 0.87
C MET A 37 4.30 -8.47 -0.30
N ASP A 38 3.60 -8.54 -1.44
CA ASP A 38 3.98 -7.78 -2.62
C ASP A 38 3.71 -6.27 -2.42
N ALA A 39 2.68 -5.91 -1.64
CA ALA A 39 2.37 -4.52 -1.32
C ALA A 39 3.45 -3.90 -0.42
N CYS A 40 4.13 -4.68 0.41
CA CYS A 40 5.33 -4.23 1.14
C CYS A 40 6.40 -3.71 0.17
N THR A 41 6.66 -4.45 -0.90
CA THR A 41 7.64 -4.06 -1.93
C THR A 41 7.15 -2.83 -2.70
N VAL A 42 5.90 -2.85 -3.18
CA VAL A 42 5.31 -1.72 -3.91
C VAL A 42 5.33 -0.42 -3.08
N TYR A 43 5.01 -0.50 -1.78
CA TYR A 43 5.04 0.65 -0.89
C TYR A 43 6.48 1.19 -0.71
N ASN A 44 7.47 0.31 -0.61
CA ASN A 44 8.88 0.70 -0.50
C ASN A 44 9.42 1.32 -1.79
N ASP A 45 9.05 0.77 -2.94
CA ASP A 45 9.47 1.28 -4.25
C ASP A 45 8.92 2.68 -4.55
N ALA A 46 7.82 3.06 -3.89
CA ALA A 46 7.25 4.40 -3.98
C ALA A 46 8.03 5.46 -3.19
N ASP A 47 9.00 5.07 -2.37
CA ASP A 47 9.95 5.94 -1.63
C ASP A 47 9.26 7.10 -0.89
N TYR A 48 8.20 6.79 -0.15
CA TYR A 48 7.47 7.81 0.60
C TYR A 48 8.32 8.37 1.75
N LYS A 49 8.16 9.68 2.02
CA LYS A 49 8.85 10.40 3.11
C LYS A 49 8.61 9.85 4.52
N TRP A 50 7.65 8.93 4.69
CA TRP A 50 7.33 8.30 5.96
C TRP A 50 8.22 7.08 6.25
N GLY A 51 9.10 6.69 5.33
CA GLY A 51 9.92 5.50 5.45
C GLY A 51 9.27 4.27 4.82
N GLY A 52 9.84 3.10 5.11
CA GLY A 52 9.46 1.84 4.48
C GLY A 52 8.77 0.84 5.41
N ALA A 53 8.37 -0.28 4.83
CA ALA A 53 7.77 -1.42 5.49
C ALA A 53 8.64 -2.69 5.32
N VAL A 54 8.58 -3.58 6.31
CA VAL A 54 9.19 -4.90 6.30
C VAL A 54 8.11 -5.92 6.60
N TYR A 55 8.01 -6.96 5.76
CA TYR A 55 7.07 -8.04 5.99
C TYR A 55 7.50 -8.87 7.21
N ASP A 56 6.66 -8.89 8.23
CA ASP A 56 6.85 -9.67 9.45
C ASP A 56 6.08 -10.98 9.33
N THR A 57 6.81 -12.06 9.04
CA THR A 57 6.24 -13.41 8.88
C THR A 57 5.40 -13.87 10.09
N PRO A 58 5.82 -13.66 11.35
CA PRO A 58 5.01 -13.99 12.53
C PRO A 58 3.61 -13.36 12.55
N SER A 59 3.48 -12.05 12.28
CA SER A 59 2.17 -11.38 12.26
C SER A 59 1.43 -11.53 10.94
N GLY A 60 2.14 -11.84 9.84
CA GLY A 60 1.60 -11.76 8.49
C GLY A 60 1.30 -10.32 8.06
N ARG A 61 2.03 -9.34 8.59
CA ARG A 61 1.77 -7.92 8.33
C ARG A 61 3.03 -7.24 7.85
N CYS A 62 2.85 -6.16 7.11
CA CYS A 62 3.92 -5.23 6.80
C CYS A 62 4.05 -4.25 7.96
N THR A 63 5.20 -4.29 8.64
CA THR A 63 5.50 -3.46 9.81
C THR A 63 6.49 -2.35 9.43
N GLN A 64 6.56 -1.28 10.22
CA GLN A 64 7.54 -0.21 10.00
C GLN A 64 8.98 -0.76 9.94
N ALA A 65 9.77 -0.30 8.97
CA ALA A 65 11.14 -0.81 8.78
C ALA A 65 12.09 -0.44 9.94
N ASN A 66 11.80 0.65 10.66
CA ASN A 66 12.52 1.12 11.85
C ASN A 66 11.57 1.98 12.71
N ALA A 67 12.06 2.54 13.81
CA ALA A 67 11.23 3.28 14.78
C ALA A 67 10.67 4.59 14.20
N GLU A 68 11.40 5.20 13.28
CA GLU A 68 11.08 6.46 12.63
C GLU A 68 10.10 6.27 11.46
N ALA A 69 10.14 5.09 10.81
CA ALA A 69 9.27 4.76 9.70
C ALA A 69 7.80 4.62 10.13
N LYS A 70 6.89 4.94 9.22
CA LYS A 70 5.43 4.82 9.37
C LYS A 70 4.80 4.46 8.03
N LEU A 71 3.68 3.76 8.10
CA LEU A 71 2.87 3.41 6.95
C LEU A 71 1.67 4.34 6.88
N ALA A 72 1.52 5.10 5.80
CA ALA A 72 0.35 5.93 5.57
C ALA A 72 -0.80 5.08 5.03
N GLY A 73 -1.93 5.02 5.74
CA GLY A 73 -3.02 4.10 5.43
C GLY A 73 -3.58 4.21 4.01
N ASP A 74 -3.72 5.43 3.48
CA ASP A 74 -4.26 5.64 2.13
C ASP A 74 -3.25 5.16 1.06
N GLN A 75 -1.96 5.45 1.25
CA GLN A 75 -0.88 4.99 0.35
C GLN A 75 -0.68 3.47 0.43
N TRP A 76 -0.91 2.88 1.61
CA TRP A 76 -0.90 1.44 1.78
C TRP A 76 -2.07 0.78 1.04
N GLU A 77 -3.27 1.37 1.09
CA GLU A 77 -4.42 0.88 0.32
C GLU A 77 -4.14 0.94 -1.19
N ASP A 78 -3.52 2.01 -1.67
CA ASP A 78 -3.11 2.12 -3.07
C ASP A 78 -2.12 1.02 -3.46
N ALA A 79 -1.12 0.72 -2.62
CA ALA A 79 -0.18 -0.39 -2.86
C ALA A 79 -0.90 -1.75 -2.92
N CYS A 80 -1.86 -2.02 -2.02
CA CYS A 80 -2.66 -3.25 -2.07
C CYS A 80 -3.45 -3.37 -3.39
N ARG A 81 -4.07 -2.27 -3.83
CA ARG A 81 -4.87 -2.22 -5.06
C ARG A 81 -4.02 -2.34 -6.32
N GLU A 82 -2.81 -1.78 -6.29
CA GLU A 82 -1.85 -1.91 -7.37
C GLU A 82 -1.45 -3.38 -7.57
N VAL A 83 -1.11 -4.09 -6.49
CA VAL A 83 -0.80 -5.53 -6.55
C VAL A 83 -1.99 -6.33 -7.04
N ALA A 84 -3.21 -6.01 -6.59
CA ALA A 84 -4.43 -6.66 -7.05
C ALA A 84 -4.61 -6.56 -8.58
N ALA A 85 -4.28 -5.40 -9.16
CA ALA A 85 -4.37 -5.11 -10.58
C ALA A 85 -3.21 -5.68 -11.41
N LYS A 86 -1.97 -5.57 -10.91
CA LYS A 86 -0.75 -6.08 -11.58
C LYS A 86 -0.62 -7.60 -11.47
N GLY A 87 -1.28 -8.18 -10.48
CA GLY A 87 -1.29 -9.60 -10.20
C GLY A 87 -0.28 -10.00 -9.12
N PHE A 88 -0.59 -11.10 -8.45
CA PHE A 88 0.17 -11.67 -7.35
C PHE A 88 0.23 -13.21 -7.51
N PRO A 89 1.15 -13.92 -6.83
CA PRO A 89 1.24 -15.37 -6.94
C PRO A 89 -0.08 -16.06 -6.56
N CYS A 90 -0.50 -17.07 -7.33
CA CYS A 90 -1.67 -17.87 -6.99
C CYS A 90 -1.45 -18.77 -5.77
N ALA A 91 -2.55 -19.21 -5.16
CA ALA A 91 -2.50 -19.95 -3.90
C ALA A 91 -1.93 -21.36 -4.00
N ASP A 92 -2.11 -21.98 -5.16
CA ASP A 92 -1.56 -23.27 -5.56
C ASP A 92 -0.09 -23.19 -6.01
N GLY A 93 0.50 -21.98 -6.00
CA GLY A 93 1.87 -21.73 -6.47
C GLY A 93 2.01 -21.72 -7.99
N LYS A 94 0.90 -21.75 -8.75
CA LYS A 94 0.92 -21.84 -10.21
C LYS A 94 0.34 -20.59 -10.85
N GLY A 95 1.21 -19.78 -11.43
CA GLY A 95 0.83 -18.62 -12.22
C GLY A 95 0.44 -17.39 -11.39
N THR A 96 -0.19 -16.43 -12.09
CA THR A 96 -0.54 -15.12 -11.57
C THR A 96 -2.04 -15.02 -11.37
N CYS A 97 -2.43 -14.63 -10.16
CA CYS A 97 -3.80 -14.36 -9.76
C CYS A 97 -4.03 -12.85 -9.72
N PHE A 98 -5.28 -12.45 -9.95
CA PHE A 98 -5.71 -11.06 -9.90
C PHE A 98 -6.89 -10.94 -8.94
N ALA A 99 -7.10 -9.74 -8.40
CA ALA A 99 -8.27 -9.43 -7.60
C ALA A 99 -8.87 -8.12 -8.08
N ASN A 100 -10.18 -7.94 -7.89
CA ASN A 100 -10.82 -6.67 -8.21
C ASN A 100 -10.28 -5.58 -7.27
N PRO A 101 -9.57 -4.54 -7.77
CA PRO A 101 -8.99 -3.52 -6.91
C PRO A 101 -10.03 -2.79 -6.05
N SER A 102 -11.29 -2.69 -6.50
CA SER A 102 -12.35 -2.04 -5.72
C SER A 102 -12.75 -2.82 -4.47
N GLU A 103 -12.49 -4.13 -4.44
CA GLU A 103 -12.76 -5.03 -3.32
C GLU A 103 -11.55 -5.22 -2.40
N VAL A 104 -10.39 -4.71 -2.81
CA VAL A 104 -9.16 -4.75 -2.02
C VAL A 104 -9.07 -3.52 -1.12
N ARG A 105 -8.70 -3.77 0.13
CA ARG A 105 -8.58 -2.76 1.19
C ARG A 105 -7.26 -2.89 1.92
N GLY A 106 -6.65 -1.75 2.23
CA GLY A 106 -5.58 -1.66 3.21
C GLY A 106 -6.18 -1.63 4.62
N ARG A 107 -5.69 -2.47 5.53
CA ARG A 107 -6.08 -2.43 6.95
C ARG A 107 -4.86 -2.24 7.84
N CYS A 108 -4.82 -1.07 8.45
CA CYS A 108 -3.88 -0.64 9.48
C CYS A 108 -4.68 -0.22 10.73
#